data_AF-A0AA35RFW1-F1
#
_entry.id   AF-A0AA35RFW1-F1
#
_cell.length_a   1.000
_cell.length_b   1.000
_cell.length_c   1.000
_cell.angle_alpha   90.00
_cell.angle_beta   90.00
_cell.angle_gamma   90.00
#
_symmetry.space_group_name_H-M   'P 1'
#
loop_
_entity.id
_entity.type
_entity.pdbx_description
1 polymer ?
#
loop_
_entity_poly.entity_id
_entity_poly.type
_entity_poly.pdbx_seq_one_letter_code
_entity_poly.pdbx_strand_id
1 'polypeptide(L)'
;MFISVTAPAAGIVLLAAILGPEEDIIPSHEDYYEIISLLMLLFSAIIAPELLIPDRRSGVINLYLVRPLTAIDYVAARWSAFLGLSLILAYSGQVFLLFGFLFTAGDPVDYLRDNWLDIPKFLAAGALVALFVTTIPMAVSAFTNRRAYAAAVRHRRVRDLPAGYGGPLGLYVVRR
;
A
#
# COMPACT_ATOMS: atom_id res chain seq x y z
N MET A 1 7.69 -7.66 4.28
CA MET A 1 7.78 -6.26 3.79
C MET A 1 8.53 -5.36 4.75
N PHE A 2 8.22 -5.33 6.05
CA PHE A 2 8.99 -4.56 7.03
C PHE A 2 10.51 -4.78 6.91
N ILE A 3 10.95 -6.04 6.86
CA ILE A 3 12.36 -6.38 6.64
C ILE A 3 12.92 -5.75 5.35
N SER A 4 12.16 -5.78 4.26
CA SER A 4 12.57 -5.21 2.97
C SER A 4 12.70 -3.69 3.01
N VAL A 5 11.86 -3.02 3.79
CA VAL A 5 11.87 -1.57 4.02
C VAL A 5 13.03 -1.19 4.94
N THR A 6 13.27 -1.96 6.00
CA THR A 6 14.37 -1.71 6.95
C THR A 6 15.74 -2.16 6.42
N ALA A 7 15.81 -3.04 5.42
CA ALA A 7 17.09 -3.55 4.91
C ALA A 7 18.01 -2.45 4.32
N PRO A 8 17.54 -1.51 3.47
CA PRO A 8 18.36 -0.38 3.04
C PRO A 8 18.82 0.50 4.21
N ALA A 9 17.95 0.71 5.20
CA ALA A 9 18.31 1.46 6.42
C ALA A 9 19.44 0.76 7.19
N ALA A 10 19.35 -0.55 7.38
CA ALA A 10 20.41 -1.34 8.01
C ALA A 10 21.72 -1.29 7.24
N GLY A 11 21.68 -1.29 5.90
CA GLY A 11 22.86 -1.11 5.05
C GLY A 11 23.54 0.24 5.28
N ILE A 12 22.77 1.32 5.30
CA ILE A 12 23.29 2.69 5.54
C ILE A 12 23.91 2.80 6.94
N VAL A 13 23.24 2.29 7.97
CA VAL A 13 23.74 2.32 9.35
C VAL A 13 25.02 1.49 9.49
N LEU A 14 25.07 0.31 8.87
CA LEU A 14 26.28 -0.51 8.87
C LEU A 14 27.45 0.20 8.18
N LEU A 15 27.19 0.87 7.06
CA LEU A 15 28.20 1.63 6.33
C LEU A 15 28.72 2.81 7.17
N ALA A 16 27.80 3.52 7.83
CA ALA A 16 28.13 4.60 8.76
C ALA A 16 28.94 4.14 9.97
N ALA A 17 28.65 2.95 10.50
CA ALA A 17 29.41 2.37 11.60
C ALA A 17 30.84 1.98 11.21
N ILE A 18 31.10 1.68 9.93
CA ILE A 18 32.43 1.28 9.44
C ILE A 18 33.27 2.50 9.02
N LEU A 19 32.66 3.44 8.30
CA LEU A 19 33.36 4.58 7.68
C LEU A 19 33.37 5.84 8.57
N GLY A 20 32.46 5.92 9.54
CA GLY A 20 32.25 7.12 10.36
C GLY A 20 31.12 7.99 9.78
N PRO A 21 30.24 8.55 10.62
CA PRO A 21 28.97 9.17 10.21
C PRO A 21 29.13 10.53 9.49
N GLU A 22 30.33 11.11 9.49
CA GLU A 22 30.62 12.43 8.90
C GLU A 22 31.10 12.36 7.45
N GLU A 23 31.25 11.16 6.89
CA GLU A 23 31.61 11.00 5.48
C GLU A 23 30.43 11.36 4.57
N ASP A 24 30.67 12.30 3.65
CA ASP A 24 29.71 12.82 2.64
C ASP A 24 29.17 11.73 1.68
N ILE A 25 29.72 10.51 1.77
CA ILE A 25 29.32 9.32 1.01
C ILE A 25 28.10 8.63 1.64
N ILE A 26 27.77 8.91 2.91
CA ILE A 26 26.68 8.22 3.62
C ILE A 26 25.33 8.85 3.23
N PRO A 27 24.38 8.05 2.67
CA PRO A 27 23.07 8.56 2.31
C PRO A 27 22.33 9.15 3.51
N SER A 28 21.73 10.32 3.32
CA SER A 28 20.97 11.01 4.36
C SER A 28 19.55 10.44 4.50
N HIS A 29 18.81 10.97 5.48
CA HIS A 29 17.39 10.68 5.70
C HIS A 29 16.52 10.99 4.46
N GLU A 30 16.92 11.95 3.63
CA GLU A 30 16.21 12.32 2.40
C GLU A 30 16.39 11.26 1.31
N ASP A 31 17.62 10.82 1.07
CA ASP A 31 17.96 9.80 0.06
C ASP A 31 17.29 8.46 0.37
N TYR A 32 17.10 8.16 1.66
CA TYR A 32 16.37 6.97 2.08
C TYR A 32 14.91 6.97 1.58
N TYR A 33 14.23 8.12 1.60
CA TYR A 33 12.85 8.20 1.11
C TYR A 33 12.77 8.01 -0.40
N GLU A 34 13.78 8.45 -1.16
CA GLU A 34 13.84 8.20 -2.60
C GLU A 34 13.89 6.69 -2.87
N ILE A 35 14.80 5.96 -2.22
CA ILE A 35 14.95 4.51 -2.38
C ILE A 35 13.67 3.78 -2.01
N ILE A 36 13.04 4.15 -0.89
CA ILE A 36 11.90 3.39 -0.36
C ILE A 36 10.57 3.71 -1.02
N SER A 37 10.44 4.91 -1.59
CA SER A 37 9.22 5.35 -2.27
C SER A 37 8.81 4.38 -3.38
N LEU A 38 9.78 3.90 -4.17
CA LEU A 38 9.55 2.92 -5.23
C LEU A 38 9.06 1.58 -4.68
N LEU A 39 9.71 1.08 -3.63
CA LEU A 39 9.37 -0.20 -3.01
C LEU A 39 7.97 -0.16 -2.37
N MET A 40 7.65 0.96 -1.71
CA MET A 40 6.34 1.23 -1.15
C MET A 40 5.26 1.31 -2.25
N LEU A 41 5.57 1.99 -3.36
CA LEU A 41 4.66 2.11 -4.49
C LEU A 41 4.34 0.74 -5.12
N LEU A 42 5.36 -0.11 -5.33
CA LEU A 42 5.17 -1.47 -5.86
C LEU A 42 4.33 -2.34 -4.93
N PHE A 43 4.60 -2.30 -3.63
CA PHE A 43 3.79 -3.02 -2.65
C PHE A 43 2.34 -2.55 -2.65
N SER A 44 2.13 -1.24 -2.64
CA SER A 44 0.78 -0.70 -2.62
C SER A 44 0.00 -1.04 -3.88
N ALA A 45 0.68 -1.06 -5.04
CA ALA A 45 0.09 -1.49 -6.30
C ALA A 45 -0.42 -2.94 -6.26
N ILE A 46 0.18 -3.81 -5.44
CA ILE A 46 -0.23 -5.21 -5.26
C ILE A 46 -1.35 -5.33 -4.21
N ILE A 47 -1.21 -4.67 -3.07
CA ILE A 47 -2.13 -4.81 -1.93
C ILE A 47 -3.43 -4.04 -2.12
N ALA A 48 -3.40 -2.85 -2.72
CA ALA A 48 -4.59 -2.02 -2.88
C ALA A 48 -5.71 -2.69 -3.72
N PRO A 49 -5.42 -3.46 -4.80
CA PRO A 49 -6.38 -4.32 -5.48
C PRO A 49 -7.01 -5.39 -4.57
N GLU A 50 -6.17 -6.10 -3.79
CA GLU A 50 -6.64 -7.14 -2.88
C GLU A 50 -7.53 -6.57 -1.78
N LEU A 51 -7.33 -5.32 -1.38
CA LEU A 51 -8.11 -4.64 -0.37
C LEU A 51 -9.48 -4.15 -0.85
N LEU A 52 -9.82 -4.14 -2.14
CA LEU A 52 -11.10 -3.59 -2.63
C LEU A 52 -11.87 -4.54 -3.54
N ILE A 53 -11.19 -5.40 -4.29
CA ILE A 53 -11.81 -6.25 -5.30
C ILE A 53 -12.62 -7.43 -4.70
N PRO A 54 -12.15 -8.15 -3.65
CA PRO A 54 -12.87 -9.29 -3.08
C PRO A 54 -14.26 -8.92 -2.54
N ASP A 55 -14.38 -7.85 -1.77
CA ASP A 55 -15.63 -7.41 -1.15
C ASP A 55 -16.70 -6.99 -2.17
N ARG A 56 -16.28 -6.34 -3.26
CA ARG A 56 -17.17 -5.98 -4.35
C ARG A 56 -17.63 -7.21 -5.13
N ARG A 57 -16.79 -8.24 -5.21
CA ARG A 57 -17.10 -9.49 -5.92
C ARG A 57 -18.08 -10.36 -5.15
N SER A 58 -17.92 -10.49 -3.84
CA SER A 58 -18.80 -11.31 -2.99
C SER A 58 -20.11 -10.61 -2.63
N GLY A 59 -20.26 -9.31 -2.93
CA GLY A 59 -21.50 -8.58 -2.68
C GLY A 59 -21.82 -8.41 -1.18
N VAL A 60 -20.85 -8.69 -0.31
CA VAL A 60 -21.00 -8.62 1.16
C VAL A 60 -21.28 -7.22 1.69
N ILE A 61 -21.00 -6.17 0.90
CA ILE A 61 -21.44 -4.79 1.21
C ILE A 61 -22.94 -4.74 1.52
N ASN A 62 -23.77 -5.51 0.81
CA ASN A 62 -25.22 -5.51 1.03
C ASN A 62 -25.62 -6.09 2.40
N LEU A 63 -24.78 -6.94 3.00
CA LEU A 63 -24.98 -7.48 4.35
C LEU A 63 -24.56 -6.47 5.44
N TYR A 64 -23.55 -5.63 5.16
CA TYR A 64 -23.14 -4.57 6.09
C TYR A 64 -24.14 -3.39 6.13
N LEU A 65 -24.87 -3.14 5.03
CA LEU A 65 -25.84 -2.05 4.87
C LEU A 65 -27.18 -2.26 5.62
N VAL A 66 -27.36 -3.35 6.37
CA VAL A 66 -28.51 -3.53 7.28
C VAL A 66 -28.34 -2.67 8.55
N ARG A 67 -27.10 -2.26 8.88
CA ARG A 67 -26.79 -1.14 9.78
C ARG A 67 -26.68 0.14 8.94
N PRO A 68 -27.03 1.32 9.50
CA PRO A 68 -26.91 2.62 8.83
C PRO A 68 -25.43 3.04 8.68
N LEU A 69 -24.67 2.28 7.91
CA LEU A 69 -23.31 2.57 7.49
C LEU A 69 -23.37 3.06 6.04
N THR A 70 -22.80 4.22 5.75
CA THR A 70 -22.76 4.71 4.37
C THR A 70 -21.62 4.04 3.60
N ALA A 71 -21.72 3.98 2.27
CA ALA A 71 -20.63 3.47 1.44
C ALA A 71 -19.33 4.30 1.59
N ILE A 72 -19.47 5.58 1.91
CA ILE A 72 -18.35 6.50 2.14
C ILE A 72 -17.60 6.12 3.42
N ASP A 73 -18.32 5.85 4.52
CA ASP A 73 -17.70 5.45 5.79
C ASP A 73 -16.86 4.17 5.64
N TYR A 74 -17.36 3.21 4.86
CA TYR A 74 -16.65 1.98 4.58
C TYR A 74 -15.35 2.22 3.79
N VAL A 75 -15.41 3.02 2.72
CA VAL A 75 -14.22 3.33 1.90
C VAL A 75 -13.22 4.15 2.71
N ALA A 76 -13.70 5.13 3.48
CA ALA A 76 -12.87 5.94 4.37
C ALA A 76 -12.16 5.08 5.42
N ALA A 77 -12.85 4.11 6.03
CA ALA A 77 -12.26 3.19 7.00
C ALA A 77 -11.20 2.28 6.36
N ARG A 78 -11.44 1.77 5.14
CA ARG A 78 -10.44 0.99 4.41
C ARG A 78 -9.23 1.82 4.03
N TRP A 79 -9.46 3.04 3.56
CA TRP A 79 -8.40 3.96 3.20
C TRP A 79 -7.56 4.34 4.43
N SER A 80 -8.20 4.67 5.56
CA SER A 80 -7.49 5.01 6.80
C SER A 80 -6.69 3.83 7.36
N ALA A 81 -7.23 2.60 7.27
CA ALA A 81 -6.51 1.41 7.69
C ALA A 81 -5.25 1.19 6.83
N PHE A 82 -5.37 1.36 5.52
CA PHE A 82 -4.26 1.19 4.60
C PHE A 82 -3.22 2.34 4.71
N LEU A 83 -3.68 3.57 4.92
CA LEU A 83 -2.85 4.72 5.23
C LEU A 83 -2.04 4.49 6.51
N GLY A 84 -2.70 4.04 7.59
CA GLY A 84 -2.06 3.76 8.87
C GLY A 84 -0.98 2.69 8.73
N LEU A 85 -1.25 1.62 8.00
CA LEU A 85 -0.25 0.60 7.69
C LEU A 85 0.94 1.17 6.92
N SER A 86 0.67 1.99 5.90
CA SER A 86 1.71 2.63 5.07
C SER A 86 2.56 3.61 5.88
N LEU A 87 1.97 4.35 6.83
CA LEU A 87 2.68 5.24 7.74
C LEU A 87 3.60 4.47 8.69
N ILE A 88 3.08 3.43 9.35
CA ILE A 88 3.89 2.58 10.25
C ILE A 88 5.08 2.00 9.48
N LEU A 89 4.83 1.57 8.24
CA LEU A 89 5.85 1.02 7.39
C LEU A 89 6.91 2.07 7.00
N ALA A 90 6.50 3.25 6.52
CA ALA A 90 7.41 4.35 6.18
C ALA A 90 8.26 4.79 7.38
N TYR A 91 7.65 4.92 8.56
CA TYR A 91 8.35 5.33 9.76
C TYR A 91 9.22 4.22 10.37
N SER A 92 8.91 2.94 10.16
CA SER A 92 9.74 1.84 10.68
C SER A 92 11.19 1.91 10.21
N GLY A 93 11.38 2.28 8.94
CA GLY A 93 12.68 2.49 8.33
C GLY A 93 13.42 3.70 8.89
N GLN A 94 12.69 4.82 8.97
CA GLN A 94 13.22 6.10 9.44
C GLN A 94 13.66 6.05 10.90
N VAL A 95 12.86 5.40 11.74
CA VAL A 95 13.17 5.18 13.15
C VAL A 95 14.43 4.33 13.28
N PHE A 96 14.59 3.30 12.44
CA PHE A 96 15.79 2.47 12.44
C PHE A 96 17.05 3.27 12.06
N LEU A 97 16.98 4.11 11.02
CA LEU A 97 18.07 5.01 10.64
C LEU A 97 18.45 5.97 11.77
N LEU A 98 17.45 6.63 12.35
CA LEU A 98 17.66 7.58 13.44
C LEU A 98 18.38 6.94 14.62
N PHE A 99 17.93 5.75 15.05
CA PHE A 99 18.59 5.01 16.11
C PHE A 99 20.00 4.56 15.71
N GLY A 100 20.20 4.14 14.46
CA GLY A 100 21.51 3.74 13.95
C GLY A 100 22.55 4.86 14.01
N PHE A 101 22.19 6.06 13.54
CA PHE A 101 23.06 7.24 13.66
C PHE A 101 23.25 7.67 15.12
N LEU A 102 22.20 7.60 15.94
CA LEU A 102 22.30 7.93 17.36
C LEU A 102 23.29 7.02 18.13
N PHE A 103 23.36 5.73 17.77
CA PHE A 103 24.31 4.79 18.38
C PHE A 103 25.73 4.91 17.83
N THR A 104 25.90 5.53 16.66
CA THR A 104 27.19 5.71 16.01
C THR A 104 27.79 7.09 16.36
N ALA A 105 26.97 8.06 16.76
CA ALA A 105 27.40 9.37 17.24
C ALA A 105 28.10 9.28 18.61
N GLY A 106 29.19 10.02 18.78
CA GLY A 106 29.94 10.10 20.05
C GLY A 106 29.14 10.73 21.20
N ASP A 107 28.31 11.73 20.89
CA ASP A 107 27.40 12.39 21.84
C ASP A 107 25.96 12.44 21.29
N PRO A 108 25.05 11.57 21.80
CA PRO A 108 23.67 11.45 21.31
C PRO A 108 22.83 12.72 21.45
N VAL A 109 23.16 13.57 22.43
CA VAL A 109 22.38 14.78 22.77
C VAL A 109 22.70 15.92 21.80
N ASP A 110 23.95 16.05 21.38
CA ASP A 110 24.36 17.08 20.42
C ASP A 110 23.84 16.76 19.02
N TYR A 111 23.90 15.48 18.61
CA TYR A 111 23.29 15.04 17.34
C TYR A 111 21.79 15.37 17.26
N LEU A 112 21.04 15.16 18.35
CA LEU A 112 19.60 15.45 18.37
C LEU A 112 19.30 16.95 18.36
N ARG A 113 20.20 17.77 18.92
CA ARG A 113 20.09 19.22 18.95
C ARG A 113 20.39 19.82 17.58
N ASP A 114 21.39 19.29 16.89
CA ASP A 114 21.82 19.74 15.56
C ASP A 114 20.84 19.29 14.47
N ASN A 115 20.24 18.10 14.60
CA ASN A 115 19.29 17.55 13.63
C ASN A 115 17.80 17.82 13.99
N TRP A 116 17.52 18.70 14.95
CA TRP A 116 16.15 18.97 15.42
C TRP A 116 15.22 19.46 14.30
N LEU A 117 15.74 20.23 13.35
CA LEU A 117 14.98 20.72 12.20
C LEU A 117 14.71 19.65 11.14
N ASP A 118 15.41 18.52 11.16
CA ASP A 118 15.22 17.45 10.19
C ASP A 118 14.13 16.47 10.63
N ILE A 119 13.87 16.38 11.93
CA ILE A 119 12.75 15.62 12.52
C ILE A 119 11.39 15.95 11.88
N PRO A 120 10.93 17.21 11.87
CA PRO A 120 9.66 17.54 11.24
C PRO A 120 9.68 17.35 9.72
N LYS A 121 10.82 17.58 9.05
CA LYS A 121 10.94 17.40 7.59
C LYS A 121 10.77 15.95 7.20
N PHE A 122 11.48 15.02 7.85
CA PHE A 122 11.38 13.61 7.51
C PHE A 122 10.02 13.03 7.90
N LEU A 123 9.42 13.49 9.02
CA LEU A 123 8.06 13.10 9.40
C LEU A 123 7.04 13.54 8.36
N ALA A 124 7.16 14.78 7.88
CA ALA A 124 6.30 15.32 6.82
C ALA A 124 6.51 14.59 5.49
N ALA A 125 7.77 14.33 5.10
CA ALA A 125 8.09 13.56 3.91
C ALA A 125 7.50 12.14 3.97
N GLY A 126 7.67 11.43 5.09
CA GLY A 126 7.07 10.11 5.29
C GLY A 126 5.55 10.12 5.23
N ALA A 127 4.91 11.15 5.78
CA ALA A 127 3.46 11.32 5.69
C ALA A 127 2.99 11.55 4.24
N LEU A 128 3.71 12.40 3.49
CA LEU A 128 3.42 12.68 2.07
C LEU A 128 3.61 11.43 1.21
N VAL A 129 4.70 10.69 1.40
CA VAL A 129 4.96 9.42 0.69
C VAL A 129 3.86 8.40 1.00
N ALA A 130 3.51 8.22 2.27
CA ALA A 130 2.44 7.30 2.66
C ALA A 130 1.09 7.70 2.05
N LEU A 131 0.75 8.99 2.05
CA LEU A 131 -0.46 9.50 1.40
C LEU A 131 -0.47 9.20 -0.10
N PHE A 132 0.63 9.47 -0.80
CA PHE A 132 0.75 9.26 -2.24
C PHE A 132 0.63 7.77 -2.61
N VAL A 133 1.41 6.94 -1.92
CA VAL A 133 1.44 5.49 -2.08
C VAL A 133 0.13 4.84 -1.69
N THR A 134 -0.64 5.41 -0.75
CA THR A 134 -1.96 4.87 -0.39
C THR A 134 -3.00 5.27 -1.42
N THR A 135 -3.06 6.56 -1.76
CA THR A 135 -4.18 7.15 -2.49
C THR A 135 -4.21 6.74 -3.96
N ILE A 136 -3.06 6.77 -4.64
CA ILE A 136 -3.03 6.48 -6.08
C ILE A 136 -3.40 5.02 -6.38
N PRO A 137 -2.77 4.01 -5.74
CA PRO A 137 -3.10 2.62 -6.00
C PRO A 137 -4.53 2.26 -5.55
N MET A 138 -5.04 2.84 -4.46
CA MET A 138 -6.45 2.67 -4.09
C MET A 138 -7.40 3.26 -5.14
N ALA A 139 -7.11 4.46 -5.65
CA ALA A 139 -7.92 5.09 -6.68
C ALA A 139 -7.94 4.22 -7.95
N VAL A 140 -6.78 3.75 -8.40
CA VAL A 140 -6.66 2.83 -9.55
C VAL A 140 -7.42 1.53 -9.32
N SER A 141 -7.30 0.94 -8.12
CA SER A 141 -8.02 -0.26 -7.72
C SER A 141 -9.54 -0.07 -7.72
N ALA A 142 -10.04 1.09 -7.28
CA ALA A 142 -11.47 1.40 -7.26
C ALA A 142 -12.10 1.40 -8.66
N PHE A 143 -11.35 1.82 -9.69
CA PHE A 143 -11.77 1.76 -11.09
C PHE A 143 -11.55 0.39 -11.74
N THR A 144 -10.68 -0.45 -11.19
CA THR A 144 -10.33 -1.76 -11.76
C THR A 144 -11.34 -2.83 -11.36
N ASN A 145 -12.36 -3.03 -12.20
CA ASN A 145 -13.36 -4.09 -12.01
C ASN A 145 -13.00 -5.32 -12.86
N ARG A 146 -12.77 -6.49 -12.22
CA ARG A 146 -12.62 -7.80 -12.90
C ARG A 146 -13.84 -8.23 -13.76
N ARG A 147 -14.91 -7.42 -13.80
CA ARG A 147 -16.07 -7.61 -14.69
C ARG A 147 -15.70 -7.69 -16.17
N ALA A 148 -14.60 -7.05 -16.62
CA ALA A 148 -14.13 -7.18 -18.00
C ALA A 148 -13.72 -8.62 -18.36
N TYR A 149 -13.03 -9.32 -17.45
CA TYR A 149 -12.64 -10.72 -17.66
C TYR A 149 -13.82 -11.69 -17.53
N ALA A 150 -14.73 -11.45 -16.58
CA ALA A 150 -15.93 -12.29 -16.42
C ALA A 150 -16.95 -12.09 -17.57
N ALA A 151 -17.07 -10.87 -18.11
CA ALA A 151 -17.88 -10.59 -19.30
C ALA A 151 -17.28 -11.26 -20.55
N ALA A 152 -15.95 -11.23 -20.71
CA ALA A 152 -15.27 -11.91 -21.82
C ALA A 152 -15.45 -13.44 -21.78
N VAL A 153 -15.33 -14.06 -20.59
CA VAL A 153 -15.54 -15.50 -20.42
C VAL A 153 -17.02 -15.88 -20.58
N ARG A 154 -17.94 -15.09 -20.03
CA ARG A 154 -19.39 -15.31 -20.20
C ARG A 154 -19.82 -15.17 -21.66
N HIS A 155 -19.27 -14.21 -22.40
CA HIS A 155 -19.58 -14.02 -23.81
C HIS A 155 -18.96 -15.10 -24.71
N ARG A 156 -17.82 -15.71 -24.33
CA ARG A 156 -17.30 -16.90 -25.02
C ARG A 156 -18.16 -18.14 -24.75
N ARG A 157 -18.58 -18.37 -23.49
CA ARG A 157 -19.39 -19.55 -23.11
C ARG A 157 -20.76 -19.62 -23.81
N VAL A 158 -21.37 -18.47 -24.12
CA VAL A 158 -22.66 -18.41 -24.84
C VAL A 158 -22.50 -18.62 -26.35
N ARG A 159 -21.29 -18.41 -26.90
CA ARG A 159 -20.99 -18.54 -28.33
C ARG A 159 -20.66 -19.97 -28.76
N ASP A 160 -20.20 -20.80 -27.81
CA ASP A 160 -19.79 -22.19 -28.05
C ASP A 160 -20.88 -23.21 -27.66
N LEU A 161 -22.12 -22.77 -27.41
CA LEU A 161 -23.25 -23.69 -27.23
C LEU A 161 -23.65 -24.25 -28.59
N PRO A 162 -23.51 -25.57 -28.84
CA PRO A 162 -23.94 -26.17 -30.08
C PRO A 162 -25.45 -25.94 -30.24
N ALA A 163 -25.82 -25.28 -31.35
CA ALA A 163 -27.20 -25.10 -31.78
C ALA A 163 -27.79 -26.46 -32.17
N GLY A 164 -28.15 -27.28 -31.17
CA GLY A 164 -28.52 -28.68 -31.44
C GLY A 164 -28.98 -29.52 -30.26
N TYR A 165 -29.40 -28.92 -29.14
CA TYR A 165 -30.06 -29.68 -28.06
C TYR A 165 -31.44 -29.10 -27.75
N GLY A 166 -32.35 -29.28 -28.71
CA GLY A 166 -33.80 -29.27 -28.46
C GLY A 166 -34.20 -30.59 -27.79
N GLY A 167 -33.88 -30.75 -26.50
CA GLY A 167 -34.39 -31.83 -25.66
C GLY A 167 -35.68 -31.39 -24.94
N PRO A 168 -36.64 -32.30 -24.68
CA PRO A 168 -38.02 -31.97 -24.32
C PRO A 168 -38.22 -31.55 -22.85
N LEU A 169 -37.26 -30.91 -22.19
CA LEU A 169 -37.36 -30.55 -20.78
C LEU A 169 -36.87 -29.14 -20.51
N GLY A 170 -37.79 -28.29 -20.04
CA GLY A 170 -37.44 -27.29 -19.04
C GLY A 170 -37.71 -25.83 -19.41
N LEU A 171 -38.96 -25.53 -19.80
CA LEU A 171 -39.60 -24.25 -19.50
C LEU A 171 -39.24 -23.77 -18.08
N TYR A 172 -38.32 -22.80 -17.97
CA TYR A 172 -38.38 -21.80 -16.91
C TYR A 172 -38.14 -20.43 -17.53
N VAL A 173 -39.24 -19.92 -18.06
CA VAL A 173 -39.52 -18.52 -18.31
C VAL A 173 -39.15 -17.71 -17.07
N VAL A 174 -38.08 -16.92 -17.13
CA VAL A 174 -37.92 -15.77 -16.24
C VAL A 174 -38.72 -14.64 -16.88
N ARG A 175 -39.94 -14.48 -16.36
CA ARG A 175 -40.83 -13.35 -16.62
C ARG A 175 -40.18 -12.09 -16.03
N ARG A 176 -40.40 -10.99 -16.77
CA ARG A 176 -39.93 -9.61 -16.56
C ARG A 176 -39.84 -9.14 -15.11
#